data_AF-A0A9Q8PDZ9-F1
#
_entry.id   AF-A0A9Q8PDZ9-F1
#
_cell.length_a   1.000
_cell.length_b   1.000
_cell.length_c   1.000
_cell.angle_alpha   90.00
_cell.angle_beta   90.00
_cell.angle_gamma   90.00
#
_symmetry.space_group_name_H-M   'P 1'
#
loop_
_entity.id
_entity.type
_entity.pdbx_description
1 polymer ?
#
loop_
_entity_poly.entity_id
_entity_poly.type
_entity_poly.pdbx_seq_one_letter_code
_entity_poly.pdbx_strand_id
1 'polypeptide(L)'
;MNLADIQVAAEYIAYAVNYISGLNRQRGGRYTKVNTFIRTLRNNGGDSAYVPSTNVYSIFVEIVQPQQDPNASGALNGARDVGVSNTELESVCTALLPGGTVYDTHEGVLYNALAYALAVDAIQNPGPGQLSRVDAKLACSQFAAPGLSLPDVLATEAKIPIAAAAIIAFLPKSATEPPIKAYAQKDVPA
;
A
#
# COMPACT_ATOMS: atom_id res chain seq x y z
N MET A 1 -12.24 16.02 -3.16
CA MET A 1 -11.06 15.13 -3.12
C MET A 1 -11.01 14.44 -4.46
N ASN A 2 -10.04 14.79 -5.31
CA ASN A 2 -9.81 14.15 -6.61
C ASN A 2 -8.76 13.03 -6.46
N LEU A 3 -8.54 12.22 -7.51
CA LEU A 3 -7.60 11.09 -7.45
C LEU A 3 -6.16 11.52 -7.09
N ALA A 4 -5.76 12.71 -7.54
CA ALA A 4 -4.45 13.29 -7.20
C ALA A 4 -4.34 13.61 -5.70
N ASP A 5 -5.41 14.08 -5.06
CA ASP A 5 -5.44 14.32 -3.60
C ASP A 5 -5.31 13.01 -2.82
N ILE A 6 -5.92 11.92 -3.30
CA ILE A 6 -5.92 10.60 -2.65
C ILE A 6 -4.53 9.96 -2.73
N GLN A 7 -3.91 9.98 -3.90
CA GLN A 7 -2.56 9.42 -4.11
C GLN A 7 -1.53 10.13 -3.23
N VAL A 8 -1.57 11.47 -3.24
CA VAL A 8 -0.71 12.30 -2.42
C VAL A 8 -0.94 12.04 -0.92
N ALA A 9 -2.20 11.93 -0.48
CA ALA A 9 -2.51 11.60 0.92
C ALA A 9 -2.03 10.18 1.33
N ALA A 10 -2.14 9.19 0.43
CA ALA A 10 -1.65 7.84 0.68
C ALA A 10 -0.12 7.82 0.84
N GLU A 11 0.61 8.54 -0.01
CA GLU A 11 2.06 8.74 0.10
C GLU A 11 2.44 9.44 1.42
N TYR A 12 1.71 10.49 1.81
CA TYR A 12 1.90 11.17 3.09
C TYR A 12 1.77 10.23 4.29
N ILE A 13 0.73 9.39 4.29
CA ILE A 13 0.46 8.45 5.38
C ILE A 13 1.54 7.37 5.40
N ALA A 14 1.87 6.78 4.25
CA ALA A 14 2.93 5.77 4.11
C ALA A 14 4.27 6.30 4.60
N TYR A 15 4.64 7.53 4.20
CA TYR A 15 5.88 8.16 4.63
C TYR A 15 5.86 8.54 6.10
N ALA A 16 4.76 9.11 6.62
CA ALA A 16 4.67 9.47 8.03
C ALA A 16 4.78 8.24 8.95
N VAL A 17 4.17 7.12 8.57
CA VAL A 17 4.26 5.86 9.31
C VAL A 17 5.70 5.31 9.30
N ASN A 18 6.40 5.35 8.16
CA ASN A 18 7.79 4.88 8.05
C ASN A 18 8.82 5.84 8.67
N TYR A 19 8.58 7.16 8.60
CA TYR A 19 9.44 8.15 9.25
C TYR A 19 9.36 8.04 10.78
N ILE A 20 8.16 7.85 11.33
CA ILE A 20 7.95 7.62 12.77
C ILE A 20 8.56 6.28 13.22
N SER A 21 8.53 5.24 12.37
CA SER A 21 9.18 3.97 12.69
C SER A 21 10.71 4.08 12.63
N GLY A 22 11.26 4.82 11.67
CA GLY A 22 12.70 5.09 11.52
C GLY A 22 13.31 5.94 12.64
N LEU A 23 12.58 6.93 13.16
CA LEU A 23 13.02 7.77 14.29
C LEU A 23 13.07 7.01 15.63
N ASN A 24 12.34 5.90 15.77
CA ASN A 24 12.35 5.05 16.97
C ASN A 24 13.54 4.05 17.00
N ARG A 25 14.52 4.18 16.11
CA ARG A 25 15.77 3.40 16.10
C ARG A 25 16.72 3.86 17.22
N GLN A 26 16.30 3.80 18.47
CA GLN A 26 17.15 4.03 19.65
C GLN A 26 17.64 2.68 20.22
N ARG A 27 18.92 2.41 19.95
CA ARG A 27 19.91 1.72 20.81
C ARG A 27 19.39 0.54 21.66
N GLY A 28 19.53 -0.67 21.13
CA GLY A 28 19.58 -1.91 21.94
C GLY A 28 18.54 -2.96 21.57
N GLY A 29 18.80 -3.73 20.51
CA GLY A 29 18.49 -5.16 20.42
C GLY A 29 17.04 -5.66 20.63
N ARG A 30 16.01 -4.81 20.65
CA ARG A 30 14.60 -5.25 20.60
C ARG A 30 13.81 -4.41 19.61
N TYR A 31 13.31 -5.07 18.57
CA TYR A 31 12.35 -4.53 17.60
C TYR A 31 10.96 -4.37 18.27
N THR A 32 10.78 -3.36 19.12
CA THR A 32 9.51 -3.17 19.86
C THR A 32 9.07 -1.71 19.93
N LYS A 33 8.84 -1.08 18.76
CA LYS A 33 7.77 -0.07 18.62
C LYS A 33 7.22 -0.11 17.19
N VAL A 34 6.36 -1.09 16.91
CA VAL A 34 5.27 -0.84 15.96
C VAL A 34 4.45 0.30 16.58
N ASN A 35 4.20 1.35 15.79
CA ASN A 35 3.44 2.54 16.15
C ASN A 35 2.13 2.15 16.89
N THR A 36 1.76 2.87 17.98
CA THR A 36 0.59 2.56 18.82
C THR A 36 -0.69 2.55 17.98
N PHE A 37 -0.79 3.45 17.00
CA PHE A 37 -1.85 3.50 16.01
C PHE A 37 -1.98 2.20 15.23
N ILE A 38 -0.89 1.68 14.65
CA ILE A 38 -0.93 0.43 13.87
C ILE A 38 -1.25 -0.76 14.78
N ARG A 39 -0.70 -0.80 15.99
CA ARG A 39 -1.04 -1.85 16.97
C ARG A 39 -2.52 -1.82 17.33
N THR A 40 -3.07 -0.63 17.59
CA THR A 40 -4.49 -0.42 17.90
C THR A 40 -5.38 -0.80 16.71
N LEU A 41 -5.01 -0.36 15.50
CA LEU A 41 -5.73 -0.67 14.26
C LEU A 41 -5.79 -2.18 13.99
N ARG A 42 -4.69 -2.90 14.21
CA ARG A 42 -4.62 -4.35 13.94
C ARG A 42 -5.27 -5.19 15.04
N ASN A 43 -5.42 -4.65 16.25
CA ASN A 43 -5.95 -5.40 17.38
C ASN A 43 -7.42 -5.81 17.14
N ASN A 44 -7.88 -6.84 17.86
CA ASN A 44 -9.28 -7.33 17.79
C ASN A 44 -9.77 -7.64 16.36
N GLY A 45 -8.87 -8.18 15.52
CA GLY A 45 -9.17 -8.59 14.15
C GLY A 45 -9.20 -7.45 13.13
N GLY A 46 -8.68 -6.27 13.47
CA GLY A 46 -8.54 -5.18 12.51
C GLY A 46 -7.42 -5.38 11.48
N ASP A 47 -6.62 -6.44 11.63
CA ASP A 47 -5.70 -6.95 10.62
C ASP A 47 -6.40 -7.84 9.55
N SER A 48 -7.70 -8.07 9.69
CA SER A 48 -8.52 -8.80 8.74
C SER A 48 -9.51 -7.86 8.04
N ALA A 49 -9.84 -8.16 6.79
CA ALA A 49 -10.78 -7.37 6.01
C ALA A 49 -12.17 -7.28 6.66
N TYR A 50 -12.84 -6.14 6.47
CA TYR A 50 -14.22 -5.89 6.92
C TYR A 50 -15.24 -5.95 5.77
N VAL A 51 -14.78 -5.77 4.54
CA VAL A 51 -15.55 -5.83 3.28
C VAL A 51 -14.68 -6.54 2.23
N PRO A 52 -15.24 -7.00 1.09
CA PRO A 52 -14.42 -7.52 -0.01
C PRO A 52 -13.23 -6.59 -0.30
N SER A 53 -12.01 -7.11 -0.17
CA SER A 53 -10.78 -6.31 -0.23
C SER A 53 -9.79 -6.88 -1.23
N THR A 54 -9.31 -6.02 -2.14
CA THR A 54 -8.30 -6.34 -3.15
C THR A 54 -7.04 -5.56 -2.83
N ASN A 55 -5.98 -6.24 -2.42
CA ASN A 55 -4.70 -5.65 -2.12
C ASN A 55 -3.68 -6.06 -3.18
N VAL A 56 -3.03 -5.08 -3.79
CA VAL A 56 -1.97 -5.30 -4.79
C VAL A 56 -0.74 -4.53 -4.33
N TYR A 57 0.42 -5.18 -4.35
CA TYR A 57 1.68 -4.63 -3.86
C TYR A 57 2.86 -5.20 -4.62
N SER A 58 4.02 -4.55 -4.49
CA SER A 58 5.28 -4.98 -5.10
C SER A 58 6.40 -5.03 -4.06
N ILE A 59 7.36 -5.93 -4.27
CA ILE A 59 8.58 -6.02 -3.45
C ILE A 59 9.54 -4.85 -3.68
N PHE A 60 9.42 -4.14 -4.81
CA PHE A 60 10.27 -3.00 -5.20
C PHE A 60 9.83 -1.67 -4.61
N VAL A 61 8.73 -1.64 -3.85
CA VAL A 61 8.24 -0.45 -3.14
C VAL A 61 9.31 0.13 -2.22
N GLU A 62 9.68 1.38 -2.44
CA GLU A 62 10.78 2.07 -1.75
C GLU A 62 10.34 2.78 -0.46
N ILE A 63 9.04 3.03 -0.27
CA ILE A 63 8.48 3.67 0.94
C ILE A 63 8.08 2.65 2.01
N VAL A 64 7.17 1.74 1.67
CA VAL A 64 6.55 0.80 2.60
C VAL A 64 7.27 -0.53 2.56
N GLN A 65 7.82 -0.96 3.70
CA GLN A 65 8.51 -2.23 3.85
C GLN A 65 8.17 -2.88 5.20
N PRO A 66 8.11 -4.22 5.29
CA PRO A 66 8.27 -5.19 4.19
C PRO A 66 7.05 -5.23 3.26
N GLN A 67 7.27 -5.48 1.96
CA GLN A 67 6.20 -5.74 0.97
C GLN A 67 6.29 -7.10 0.28
N GLN A 68 7.11 -7.99 0.82
CA GLN A 68 7.23 -9.36 0.34
C GLN A 68 6.38 -10.31 1.19
N ASP A 69 5.69 -11.23 0.53
CA ASP A 69 4.95 -12.31 1.18
C ASP A 69 5.86 -13.28 1.94
N PRO A 70 5.36 -13.90 3.03
CA PRO A 70 4.00 -13.81 3.57
C PRO A 70 3.78 -12.64 4.54
N ASN A 71 4.74 -11.72 4.67
CA ASN A 71 4.73 -10.66 5.70
C ASN A 71 4.49 -9.27 5.11
N ALA A 72 3.96 -9.17 3.88
CA ALA A 72 3.74 -7.90 3.21
C ALA A 72 2.82 -6.99 4.04
N SER A 73 3.23 -5.74 4.24
CA SER A 73 2.47 -4.75 4.99
C SER A 73 1.13 -4.41 4.33
N GLY A 74 1.03 -4.59 3.00
CA GLY A 74 -0.19 -4.38 2.22
C GLY A 74 -1.19 -5.55 2.29
N ALA A 75 -0.82 -6.69 2.87
CA ALA A 75 -1.71 -7.85 2.95
C ALA A 75 -2.71 -7.73 4.11
N LEU A 76 -3.93 -8.22 3.88
CA LEU A 76 -4.97 -8.37 4.91
C LEU A 76 -5.36 -9.84 5.12
N ASN A 77 -5.75 -10.18 6.34
CA ASN A 77 -6.29 -11.49 6.70
C ASN A 77 -7.78 -11.62 6.33
N GLY A 78 -8.27 -12.85 6.25
CA GLY A 78 -9.64 -13.19 5.83
C GLY A 78 -10.59 -13.66 6.95
N ALA A 79 -10.37 -13.30 8.22
CA ALA A 79 -11.07 -13.92 9.36
C ALA A 79 -12.61 -13.76 9.37
N ARG A 80 -13.18 -12.86 8.56
CA ARG A 80 -14.63 -12.58 8.46
C ARG A 80 -15.30 -13.20 7.23
N ASP A 81 -14.54 -13.93 6.41
CA ASP A 81 -15.03 -14.55 5.18
C ASP A 81 -15.77 -13.59 4.23
N VAL A 82 -15.31 -12.34 4.17
CA VAL A 82 -15.85 -11.28 3.30
C VAL A 82 -15.21 -11.28 1.90
N GLY A 83 -14.25 -12.18 1.66
CA GLY A 83 -13.41 -12.22 0.46
C GLY A 83 -12.22 -11.28 0.54
N VAL A 84 -11.01 -11.83 0.42
CA VAL A 84 -9.75 -11.07 0.36
C VAL A 84 -8.89 -11.62 -0.76
N SER A 85 -8.33 -10.75 -1.58
CA SER A 85 -7.20 -11.10 -2.46
C SER A 85 -6.00 -10.23 -2.13
N ASN A 86 -4.85 -10.88 -1.96
CA ASN A 86 -3.56 -10.24 -1.76
C ASN A 86 -2.67 -10.68 -2.94
N THR A 87 -2.17 -9.72 -3.70
CA THR A 87 -1.39 -9.98 -4.92
C THR A 87 -0.05 -9.26 -4.84
N GLU A 88 1.02 -10.03 -4.63
CA GLU A 88 2.40 -9.58 -4.89
C GLU A 88 2.64 -9.62 -6.41
N LEU A 89 2.91 -8.47 -7.02
CA LEU A 89 3.08 -8.33 -8.47
C LEU A 89 4.18 -9.27 -9.00
N GLU A 90 5.30 -9.35 -8.31
CA GLU A 90 6.45 -10.16 -8.73
C GLU A 90 6.18 -11.66 -8.66
N SER A 91 5.27 -12.10 -7.79
CA SER A 91 4.84 -13.50 -7.71
C SER A 91 4.02 -13.93 -8.94
N VAL A 92 3.35 -12.99 -9.62
CA VAL A 92 2.50 -13.25 -10.79
C VAL A 92 3.21 -12.91 -12.09
N CYS A 93 3.79 -11.71 -12.17
CA CYS A 93 4.39 -11.19 -13.39
C CYS A 93 5.87 -11.54 -13.55
N THR A 94 6.56 -11.94 -12.47
CA THR A 94 8.02 -12.15 -12.42
C THR A 94 8.82 -10.89 -12.76
N ALA A 95 10.08 -10.84 -12.31
CA ALA A 95 11.00 -9.75 -12.65
C ALA A 95 11.42 -9.66 -14.13
N LEU A 96 10.92 -10.57 -14.98
CA LEU A 96 11.24 -10.62 -16.42
C LEU A 96 10.17 -9.96 -17.30
N LEU A 97 8.95 -9.75 -16.79
CA LEU A 97 7.88 -9.08 -17.53
C LEU A 97 7.68 -7.66 -17.01
N PRO A 98 7.30 -6.70 -17.87
CA PRO A 98 7.15 -5.30 -17.49
C PRO A 98 6.40 -5.04 -16.19
N GLY A 99 5.29 -5.76 -15.94
CA GLY A 99 4.44 -5.59 -14.76
C GLY A 99 4.92 -6.26 -13.47
N GLY A 100 6.17 -6.73 -13.40
CA GLY A 100 6.81 -7.18 -12.16
C GLY A 100 8.26 -6.68 -12.04
N THR A 101 8.58 -5.56 -12.67
CA THR A 101 9.96 -5.04 -12.72
C THR A 101 10.23 -4.02 -11.62
N VAL A 102 11.47 -3.53 -11.54
CA VAL A 102 11.89 -2.47 -10.61
C VAL A 102 11.12 -1.14 -10.75
N TYR A 103 10.30 -0.99 -11.79
CA TYR A 103 9.43 0.17 -11.99
C TYR A 103 8.12 0.08 -11.18
N ASP A 104 7.80 -1.07 -10.60
CA ASP A 104 6.67 -1.22 -9.68
C ASP A 104 7.00 -0.65 -8.29
N THR A 105 7.36 0.64 -8.25
CA THR A 105 7.61 1.45 -7.04
C THR A 105 6.32 1.69 -6.26
N HIS A 106 6.38 2.43 -5.14
CA HIS A 106 5.20 2.73 -4.32
C HIS A 106 4.05 3.35 -5.14
N GLU A 107 4.37 4.38 -5.91
CA GLU A 107 3.51 5.05 -6.87
C GLU A 107 3.40 4.28 -8.18
N GLY A 108 4.41 3.49 -8.55
CA GLY A 108 4.44 2.66 -9.76
C GLY A 108 3.30 1.66 -9.85
N VAL A 109 2.91 1.08 -8.70
CA VAL A 109 1.74 0.17 -8.61
C VAL A 109 0.44 0.85 -9.12
N LEU A 110 0.33 2.18 -9.08
CA LEU A 110 -0.87 2.91 -9.53
C LEU A 110 -1.06 2.91 -11.05
N TYR A 111 0.02 2.78 -11.84
CA TYR A 111 -0.09 2.62 -13.28
C TYR A 111 0.12 1.18 -13.75
N ASN A 112 0.45 0.24 -12.86
CA ASN A 112 0.66 -1.17 -13.22
C ASN A 112 -0.60 -1.79 -13.86
N ALA A 113 -0.43 -2.48 -14.99
CA ALA A 113 -1.54 -3.03 -15.77
C ALA A 113 -2.27 -4.18 -15.06
N LEU A 114 -1.58 -5.03 -14.29
CA LEU A 114 -2.22 -6.09 -13.52
C LEU A 114 -3.00 -5.53 -12.33
N ALA A 115 -2.45 -4.54 -11.63
CA ALA A 115 -3.15 -3.82 -10.57
C ALA A 115 -4.44 -3.18 -11.10
N TYR A 116 -4.38 -2.52 -12.26
CA TYR A 116 -5.55 -1.97 -12.93
C TYR A 116 -6.58 -3.04 -13.29
N ALA A 117 -6.16 -4.15 -13.90
CA ALA A 117 -7.06 -5.23 -14.28
C ALA A 117 -7.80 -5.84 -13.07
N LEU A 118 -7.09 -6.04 -11.95
CA LEU A 118 -7.68 -6.52 -10.71
C LEU A 118 -8.65 -5.51 -10.08
N ALA A 119 -8.33 -4.21 -10.16
CA ALA A 119 -9.23 -3.16 -9.70
C ALA A 119 -10.52 -3.09 -10.54
N VAL A 120 -10.42 -3.18 -11.87
CA VAL A 120 -11.58 -3.25 -12.78
C VAL A 120 -12.42 -4.48 -12.48
N ASP A 121 -11.79 -5.64 -12.30
CA ASP A 121 -12.47 -6.88 -11.96
C ASP A 121 -13.22 -6.79 -10.61
N ALA A 122 -12.59 -6.21 -9.58
CA ALA A 122 -13.22 -6.00 -8.27
C ALA A 122 -14.43 -5.06 -8.32
N ILE A 123 -14.42 -4.06 -9.21
CA ILE A 123 -15.54 -3.11 -9.36
C ILE A 123 -16.71 -3.76 -10.13
N GLN A 124 -16.39 -4.58 -11.13
CA GLN A 124 -17.39 -5.13 -12.05
C GLN A 124 -17.99 -6.46 -11.58
N ASN A 125 -17.41 -7.08 -10.54
CA ASN A 125 -17.83 -8.38 -10.04
C ASN A 125 -18.05 -8.39 -8.53
N PRO A 126 -18.88 -9.31 -8.01
CA PRO A 126 -18.97 -9.54 -6.58
C PRO A 126 -17.64 -10.03 -5.99
N GLY A 127 -17.28 -9.51 -4.82
CA GLY A 127 -16.08 -9.92 -4.09
C GLY A 127 -14.83 -9.12 -4.49
N PRO A 128 -13.63 -9.55 -4.04
CA PRO A 128 -12.39 -8.90 -4.42
C PRO A 128 -12.01 -9.25 -5.87
N GLY A 129 -11.03 -8.52 -6.42
CA GLY A 129 -10.43 -8.79 -7.71
C GLY A 129 -9.70 -10.13 -7.69
N GLN A 130 -9.87 -10.95 -8.74
CA GLN A 130 -9.35 -12.31 -8.80
C GLN A 130 -8.50 -12.53 -10.05
N LEU A 131 -7.31 -13.12 -9.85
CA LEU A 131 -6.42 -13.51 -10.95
C LEU A 131 -7.09 -14.46 -11.95
N SER A 132 -8.04 -15.29 -11.51
CA SER A 132 -8.78 -16.22 -12.37
C SER A 132 -9.76 -15.56 -13.33
N ARG A 133 -10.07 -14.27 -13.15
CA ARG A 133 -11.02 -13.51 -13.98
C ARG A 133 -10.36 -12.47 -14.89
N VAL A 134 -9.04 -12.31 -14.79
CA VAL A 134 -8.27 -11.34 -15.58
C VAL A 134 -7.27 -12.04 -16.50
N ASP A 135 -6.95 -11.43 -17.63
CA ASP A 135 -5.85 -11.89 -18.47
C ASP A 135 -4.52 -11.40 -17.89
N ALA A 136 -4.04 -12.10 -16.84
CA ALA A 136 -2.80 -11.75 -16.17
C ALA A 136 -1.60 -11.80 -17.10
N LYS A 137 -1.60 -12.69 -18.10
CA LYS A 137 -0.50 -12.80 -19.07
C LYS A 137 -0.38 -11.53 -19.91
N LEU A 138 -1.51 -11.04 -20.44
CA LEU A 138 -1.54 -9.78 -21.17
C LEU A 138 -1.14 -8.61 -20.26
N ALA A 139 -1.75 -8.52 -19.08
CA ALA A 139 -1.49 -7.44 -18.14
C ALA A 139 -0.02 -7.38 -17.72
N CYS A 140 0.60 -8.50 -17.36
CA CYS A 140 2.01 -8.55 -16.99
C CYS A 140 2.95 -8.16 -18.14
N SER A 141 2.55 -8.37 -19.40
CA SER A 141 3.33 -7.97 -20.58
C SER A 141 3.28 -6.46 -20.88
N GLN A 142 2.38 -5.73 -20.22
CA GLN A 142 2.20 -4.30 -20.40
C GLN A 142 2.94 -3.53 -19.32
N PHE A 143 3.61 -2.45 -19.72
CA PHE A 143 4.33 -1.57 -18.79
C PHE A 143 3.37 -0.73 -17.93
N ALA A 144 2.31 -0.23 -18.54
CA ALA A 144 1.30 0.59 -17.87
C ALA A 144 -0.11 0.16 -18.29
N ALA A 145 -1.08 0.49 -17.46
CA ALA A 145 -2.48 0.18 -17.67
C ALA A 145 -3.01 0.75 -19.00
N PRO A 146 -3.93 0.04 -19.68
CA PRO A 146 -4.53 0.53 -20.92
C PRO A 146 -5.16 1.91 -20.74
N GLY A 147 -4.88 2.82 -21.68
CA GLY A 147 -5.39 4.19 -21.67
C GLY A 147 -4.52 5.20 -20.93
N LEU A 148 -3.46 4.76 -20.23
CA LEU A 148 -2.46 5.67 -19.67
C LEU A 148 -1.40 6.03 -20.72
N SER A 149 -1.07 7.31 -20.78
CA SER A 149 -0.03 7.87 -21.62
C SER A 149 1.29 8.03 -20.85
N LEU A 150 2.40 8.25 -21.57
CA LEU A 150 3.69 8.56 -20.93
C LEU A 150 3.61 9.77 -19.97
N PRO A 151 2.92 10.88 -20.31
CA PRO A 151 2.66 11.96 -19.37
C PRO A 151 1.97 11.52 -18.07
N ASP A 152 1.05 10.56 -18.11
CA ASP A 152 0.34 10.07 -16.91
C ASP A 152 1.29 9.29 -15.98
N VAL A 153 2.17 8.47 -16.56
CA VAL A 153 3.23 7.76 -15.82
C VAL A 153 4.16 8.77 -15.17
N LEU A 154 4.69 9.74 -15.93
CA LEU A 154 5.59 10.77 -15.40
C LEU A 154 4.92 11.64 -14.32
N ALA A 155 3.63 11.94 -14.48
CA ALA A 155 2.85 12.67 -13.47
C ALA A 155 2.64 11.87 -12.18
N THR A 156 2.61 10.53 -12.27
CA THR A 156 2.52 9.62 -11.13
C THR A 156 3.86 9.55 -10.40
N GLU A 157 4.97 9.34 -11.11
CA GLU A 157 6.33 9.37 -10.55
C GLU A 157 6.66 10.74 -9.90
N ALA A 158 6.11 11.83 -10.43
CA ALA A 158 6.28 13.16 -9.84
C ALA A 158 5.55 13.35 -8.50
N LYS A 159 4.72 12.42 -8.04
CA LYS A 159 3.98 12.56 -6.78
C LYS A 159 4.88 12.45 -5.55
N ILE A 160 5.82 11.50 -5.53
CA ILE A 160 6.76 11.36 -4.42
C ILE A 160 7.58 12.62 -4.13
N PRO A 161 8.23 13.30 -5.10
CA PRO A 161 8.97 14.52 -4.80
C PRO A 161 8.05 15.65 -4.31
N ILE A 162 6.80 15.73 -4.78
CA ILE A 162 5.81 16.69 -4.29
C ILE A 162 5.41 16.36 -2.84
N ALA A 163 5.14 15.08 -2.55
CA ALA A 163 4.84 14.60 -1.22
C ALA A 163 5.98 14.96 -0.27
N ALA A 164 7.22 14.59 -0.60
CA ALA A 164 8.42 14.90 0.17
C ALA A 164 8.57 16.40 0.45
N ALA A 165 8.36 17.27 -0.55
CA ALA A 165 8.44 18.72 -0.38
C ALA A 165 7.42 19.23 0.65
N ALA A 166 6.16 18.80 0.58
CA ALA A 166 5.19 19.25 1.58
C ALA A 166 5.31 18.53 2.94
N ILE A 167 5.91 17.32 3.01
CA ILE A 167 6.35 16.73 4.29
C ILE A 167 7.37 17.65 4.93
N ILE A 168 8.35 18.15 4.18
CA ILE A 168 9.38 19.08 4.68
C ILE A 168 8.76 20.41 5.10
N ALA A 169 7.82 20.96 4.33
CA ALA A 169 7.18 22.24 4.61
C ALA A 169 6.19 22.19 5.81
N PHE A 170 5.64 21.02 6.15
CA PHE A 170 4.63 20.90 7.21
C PHE A 170 5.17 21.31 8.59
N LEU A 171 4.54 22.27 9.26
CA LEU A 171 4.90 22.72 10.59
C LEU A 171 3.67 22.87 11.50
N PRO A 172 3.82 22.67 12.83
CA PRO A 172 5.04 22.25 13.52
C PRO A 172 5.36 20.76 13.29
N LYS A 173 6.65 20.39 13.31
CA LYS A 173 7.04 18.97 13.36
C LYS A 173 6.70 18.38 14.72
N SER A 174 6.26 17.12 14.74
CA SER A 174 6.06 16.37 15.97
C SER A 174 7.10 15.25 16.08
N ALA A 175 7.73 15.12 17.24
CA ALA A 175 8.60 14.00 17.58
C ALA A 175 7.83 12.82 18.21
N THR A 176 6.54 12.99 18.45
CA THR A 176 5.69 12.04 19.18
C THR A 176 4.45 11.70 18.37
N GLU A 177 4.06 10.43 18.40
CA GLU A 177 2.79 9.97 17.88
C GLU A 177 1.63 10.69 18.60
N PRO A 178 0.61 11.19 17.90
CA PRO A 178 -0.59 11.72 18.53
C PRO A 178 -1.30 10.67 19.41
N PRO A 179 -2.02 11.08 20.47
CA PRO A 179 -2.74 10.14 21.31
C PRO A 179 -3.88 9.44 20.54
N ILE A 180 -4.11 8.17 20.86
CA ILE A 180 -5.24 7.40 20.31
C ILE A 180 -6.55 8.06 20.69
N LYS A 181 -7.46 8.22 19.71
CA LYS A 181 -8.78 8.82 19.95
C LYS A 181 -9.60 7.97 20.91
N ALA A 182 -10.44 8.62 21.73
CA ALA A 182 -11.21 7.97 22.79
C ALA A 182 -12.00 6.73 22.31
N TYR A 183 -12.56 6.77 21.09
CA TYR A 183 -13.34 5.66 20.54
C TYR A 183 -12.52 4.37 20.27
N ALA A 184 -11.20 4.48 20.16
CA ALA A 184 -10.29 3.37 19.85
C ALA A 184 -9.45 2.94 21.08
N GLN A 185 -9.61 3.61 22.22
CA GLN A 185 -8.84 3.30 23.44
C GLN A 185 -9.03 1.85 23.92
N LYS A 186 -10.23 1.28 23.71
CA LYS A 186 -10.53 -0.12 24.03
C LYS A 186 -9.70 -1.14 23.24
N ASP A 187 -9.15 -0.73 22.10
CA ASP A 187 -8.39 -1.58 21.18
C ASP A 187 -6.88 -1.36 21.34
N VAL A 188 -6.45 -0.45 22.20
CA VAL A 188 -5.03 -0.24 22.51
C VAL A 188 -4.50 -1.50 23.20
N PRO A 189 -3.52 -2.21 22.61
CA PRO A 189 -3.02 -3.44 23.21
C PRO A 189 -2.29 -3.15 24.52
N ALA A 190 -2.51 -4.04 25.50
CA ALA A 190 -1.88 -4.01 26.82
C ALA A 190 -0.35 -3.98 26.76
#